data_AF-X1VNE9-F1
#
_entry.id   AF-X1VNE9-F1
#
_cell.length_a   1.000
_cell.length_b   1.000
_cell.length_c   1.000
_cell.angle_alpha   90.00
_cell.angle_beta   90.00
_cell.angle_gamma   90.00
#
_symmetry.space_group_name_H-M   'P 1'
#
loop_
_entity.id
_entity.type
_entity.pdbx_description
1 polymer ?
#
loop_
_entity_poly.entity_id
_entity_poly.type
_entity_poly.pdbx_seq_one_letter_code
_entity_poly.pdbx_strand_id
1 'polypeptide(L)' 'MLNLDAKGLYDTVQNEDISMCGFQPTTSAIVASKELGAKKATLVKYQTSGDTSGNYHEVVGYAGIKIN' A
#
# COMPACT_ATOMS: atom_id res chain seq x y z
N MET A 1 2.78 4.39 -3.10
CA MET A 1 2.76 3.07 -3.80
C MET A 1 2.66 3.17 -5.32
N LEU A 2 1.59 3.74 -5.91
CA LEU A 2 1.39 3.72 -7.38
C LEU A 2 2.47 4.45 -8.19
N ASN A 3 3.07 5.50 -7.62
CA ASN A 3 4.18 6.22 -8.21
C ASN A 3 5.55 5.59 -7.90
N LEU A 4 5.59 4.38 -7.31
CA LEU A 4 6.80 3.74 -6.78
C LEU A 4 7.61 4.65 -5.85
N ASP A 5 6.92 5.53 -5.13
CA ASP A 5 7.53 6.40 -4.13
C ASP A 5 7.58 5.70 -2.77
N ALA A 6 8.77 5.14 -2.46
CA ALA A 6 9.04 4.45 -1.20
C ALA A 6 9.12 5.43 -0.02
N LYS A 7 9.81 6.57 -0.20
CA LYS A 7 9.96 7.57 0.85
C LYS A 7 8.61 8.21 1.17
N GLY A 8 7.85 8.60 0.14
CA GLY A 8 6.52 9.13 0.32
C GLY A 8 5.59 8.17 1.04
N LEU A 9 5.61 6.86 0.73
CA LEU A 9 4.84 5.88 1.50
C LEU A 9 5.24 5.86 2.98
N TYR A 10 6.53 5.79 3.27
CA TYR A 10 7.03 5.73 4.65
C TYR A 10 6.65 7.00 5.44
N ASP A 11 6.92 8.17 4.86
CA ASP A 11 6.63 9.46 5.48
C ASP A 11 5.14 9.63 5.73
N THR A 12 4.28 9.32 4.74
CA THR A 12 2.83 9.44 4.90
C THR A 12 2.29 8.54 6.01
N VAL A 13 2.76 7.29 6.10
CA VAL A 13 2.30 6.39 7.16
C VAL A 13 2.69 6.90 8.55
N GLN A 14 3.91 7.41 8.70
CA GLN A 14 4.39 7.92 9.98
C GLN A 14 3.77 9.25 10.37
N ASN A 15 3.60 10.18 9.42
CA ASN A 15 3.09 11.52 9.70
C ASN A 15 1.58 11.54 9.96
N GLU A 16 0.85 10.58 9.37
CA GLU A 16 -0.61 10.50 9.48
C GLU A 16 -1.06 9.39 10.44
N ASP A 17 -0.15 8.80 11.23
CA ASP A 17 -0.41 7.72 12.18
C ASP A 17 -1.24 6.56 11.59
N ILE A 18 -0.95 6.18 10.33
CA ILE A 18 -1.72 5.15 9.62
C ILE A 18 -1.39 3.78 10.21
N SER A 19 -2.41 3.05 10.65
CA SER A 19 -2.31 1.71 11.26
C SER A 19 -1.91 0.57 10.29
N MET A 20 -1.26 0.90 9.16
CA MET A 20 -0.83 -0.06 8.16
C MET A 20 0.28 -0.96 8.72
N CYS A 21 -0.05 -2.20 9.08
CA CYS A 21 0.90 -3.15 9.68
C CYS A 21 2.10 -3.55 8.79
N GLY A 22 2.03 -3.30 7.48
CA GLY A 22 3.01 -3.74 6.49
C GLY A 22 3.75 -2.63 5.75
N PHE A 23 3.74 -1.39 6.22
CA PHE A 23 4.30 -0.28 5.44
C PHE A 23 5.82 -0.37 5.26
N GLN A 24 6.58 -0.80 6.27
CA GLN A 24 8.04 -0.96 6.19
C GLN A 24 8.48 -2.02 5.16
N PRO A 25 7.95 -3.27 5.16
CA PRO A 25 8.28 -4.24 4.11
C PRO A 25 7.76 -3.79 2.74
N THR A 26 6.62 -3.09 2.66
CA THR A 26 6.12 -2.53 1.39
C THR A 26 7.06 -1.46 0.83
N THR A 27 7.54 -0.54 1.68
CA THR A 27 8.57 0.46 1.31
C THR A 27 9.83 -0.23 0.78
N SER A 28 10.30 -1.27 1.46
CA SER A 28 11.47 -2.05 1.04
C SER A 28 11.25 -2.73 -0.33
N ALA A 29 10.06 -3.29 -0.55
CA ALA A 29 9.70 -3.91 -1.83
C ALA A 29 9.67 -2.90 -2.98
N ILE A 30 9.21 -1.67 -2.73
CA ILE A 30 9.23 -0.58 -3.72
C ILE A 30 10.69 -0.22 -4.08
N VAL A 31 11.58 -0.08 -3.10
CA VAL A 31 13.00 0.20 -3.34
C VAL A 31 13.61 -0.91 -4.19
N ALA A 32 13.49 -2.16 -3.76
CA ALA A 32 14.04 -3.30 -4.48
C ALA A 32 13.50 -3.40 -5.91
N SER A 33 12.19 -3.19 -6.09
CA SER A 33 11.57 -3.25 -7.42
C SER A 33 12.11 -2.15 -8.35
N LYS A 34 12.36 -0.94 -7.83
CA LYS A 34 12.97 0.15 -8.62
C LYS A 34 14.39 -0.17 -9.05
N GLU A 35 15.20 -0.74 -8.15
CA GLU A 35 16.56 -1.19 -8.47
C GLU A 35 16.56 -2.29 -9.54
N LEU A 36 15.52 -3.14 -9.56
CA LEU A 36 15.30 -4.15 -10.60
C LEU A 36 14.69 -3.59 -11.91
N GLY A 37 14.50 -2.28 -12.00
CA GLY A 37 14.07 -1.60 -13.22
C GLY A 37 12.57 -1.36 -13.36
N ALA A 38 11.77 -1.65 -12.33
CA ALA A 38 10.32 -1.40 -12.37
C ALA A 38 10.00 0.07 -12.67
N LYS A 39 9.02 0.28 -13.54
CA LYS A 39 8.61 1.63 -13.98
C LYS A 39 7.16 1.94 -13.64
N LYS A 40 6.35 0.92 -13.36
CA LYS A 40 4.91 1.11 -13.19
C LYS A 40 4.39 0.25 -12.05
N ALA A 41 3.41 0.77 -11.33
CA ALA A 41 2.57 -0.01 -10.45
C ALA A 41 1.10 0.18 -10.83
N THR A 42 0.28 -0.83 -10.55
CA THR A 42 -1.15 -0.83 -10.84
C THR A 42 -1.92 -1.30 -9.62
N LEU A 43 -2.96 -0.55 -9.25
CA LEU A 43 -3.94 -1.02 -8.29
C LEU A 43 -4.78 -2.11 -8.95
N VAL A 44 -4.65 -3.35 -8.45
CA VAL A 44 -5.46 -4.49 -8.90
C VAL A 44 -6.86 -4.34 -8.31
N LYS A 45 -6.94 -4.08 -7.01
CA LYS A 45 -8.20 -3.86 -6.29
C LYS A 45 -7.96 -3.17 -4.97
N TYR A 46 -8.93 -2.37 -4.53
CA TYR A 46 -9.06 -1.90 -3.16
C TYR A 46 -10.41 -2.35 -2.59
N GLN A 47 -10.41 -2.80 -1.34
CA GLN A 47 -11.59 -3.32 -0.64
C GLN A 47 -11.47 -3.08 0.86
N THR A 48 -12.57 -3.31 1.58
CA THR A 48 -12.58 -3.27 3.05
C THR A 48 -13.18 -4.54 3.65
N SER A 49 -12.92 -4.82 4.92
CA SER A 49 -13.63 -5.88 5.66
C SER A 49 -15.14 -5.61 5.76
N GLY A 50 -15.57 -4.36 5.57
CA GLY A 50 -16.97 -3.97 5.45
C GLY A 50 -17.66 -4.63 4.26
N ASP A 51 -16.95 -4.85 3.16
CA ASP A 51 -17.50 -5.48 1.95
C ASP A 51 -17.99 -6.92 2.21
N THR A 52 -17.43 -7.59 3.21
CA THR A 52 -17.82 -8.95 3.63
C THR A 52 -18.79 -8.93 4.82
N SER A 53 -18.52 -8.08 5.81
CA SER A 53 -19.30 -8.05 7.06
C SER A 53 -20.58 -7.22 6.99
N GLY A 54 -20.69 -6.31 6.02
CA GLY A 54 -21.75 -5.30 5.94
C GLY A 54 -21.60 -4.15 6.95
N ASN A 55 -20.62 -4.18 7.86
CA ASN A 55 -20.34 -3.11 8.81
C ASN A 55 -19.24 -2.20 8.27
N TYR A 56 -19.57 -0.93 8.06
CA TYR A 56 -18.65 0.08 7.52
C TYR A 56 -18.16 1.10 8.55
N HIS A 57 -18.52 0.95 9.82
CA HIS A 57 -18.11 1.87 10.89
C HIS A 57 -16.67 1.62 11.36
N GLU A 58 -16.22 0.37 11.32
CA GLU A 58 -14.87 -0.03 11.72
C GLU A 58 -14.39 -1.13 10.79
N VAL A 59 -13.41 -0.81 9.95
CA VAL A 59 -12.97 -1.71 8.87
C VAL A 59 -11.46 -1.73 8.72
N VAL A 60 -10.95 -2.84 8.19
CA VAL A 60 -9.59 -2.95 7.69
C VAL A 60 -9.59 -2.73 6.19
N GLY A 61 -8.72 -1.84 5.71
CA GLY A 61 -8.51 -1.61 4.28
C GLY A 61 -7.54 -2.63 3.68
N TYR A 62 -7.85 -3.12 2.48
CA TYR A 62 -7.03 -4.05 1.71
C TYR A 62 -6.75 -3.49 0.33
N ALA A 63 -5.47 -3.45 -0.07
CA ALA A 63 -5.05 -3.02 -1.40
C ALA A 63 -4.14 -4.07 -2.05
N GLY A 64 -4.51 -4.54 -3.24
CA GLY A 64 -3.65 -5.37 -4.09
C GLY A 64 -2.91 -4.49 -5.10
N ILE A 65 -1.59 -4.44 -5.05
CA ILE A 65 -0.75 -3.69 -5.99
C ILE A 65 0.12 -4.65 -6.80
N LYS A 66 0.14 -4.48 -8.12
CA LYS A 66 1.08 -5.16 -9.01
C LYS A 66 2.16 -4.18 -9.47
N ILE A 67 3.43 -4.54 -9.33
CA ILE A 67 4.58 -3.77 -9.83
C ILE A 67 5.08 -4.43 -11.14
N ASN A 68 5.36 -3.62 -12.17
CA ASN A 68 5.87 -4.06 -13.48
C ASN A 68 7.09 -3.23 -13.91
#